data_AF-A0A4R6TY57-F1
#
_entry.id   AF-A0A4R6TY57-F1
#
_cell.length_a   1.000
_cell.length_b   1.000
_cell.length_c   1.000
_cell.angle_alpha   90.00
_cell.angle_beta   90.00
_cell.angle_gamma   90.00
#
_symmetry.space_group_name_H-M   'P 1'
#
loop_
_entity.id
_entity.type
_entity.pdbx_description
1 polymer ?
#
loop_
_entity_poly.entity_id
_entity_poly.type
_entity_poly.pdbx_seq_one_letter_code
_entity_poly.pdbx_strand_id
1 'polypeptide(L)'
;MKSITPFTKRRCLIILLSVLMISGCSDGEKEEPVSDLSNNEADEANMKTEDRPKAADETPKWLLYPETIEDLVELPTGEFAGATFEENAEAIKEVLEGFPSLSEEASKKEKEAYLKKIVAMFTEDYSHPSTISDQWALTDLPPPPEIEDERYELKPNLNVEILLDASGSMVETVGDSTKMDLAKEAIQQFSNELPEAANVGLRVFGHKGTTAFDDKEASCQSSELVYEIQPYDGGQVDDALAAFEPSGWTPLALAIQDATNDLSEFDGETNTNILFIVSDGKGMCGGDPVAAAENLSSSNIQPIVNVIGFDVDQEGEEQLKEIAEATDGLYALVQHEEALEEQFQKAREIADRWEEWRKRATSYLVEENTGGSSLIAEYLDQMGDQTAQVAYDNIDFAIDYLYETSKIESAVSSDFNSWNTDRVVRILDIINAEVNHLYETKEDTFDSTWEEVYKKAGER
;
A
#
# COMPACT_ATOMS: atom_id res chain seq x y z
N MET A 1 -29.02 17.31 -42.60
CA MET A 1 -30.48 17.24 -42.42
C MET A 1 -30.74 16.41 -41.18
N LYS A 2 -31.57 16.94 -40.25
CA LYS A 2 -31.92 16.43 -38.90
C LYS A 2 -30.87 16.62 -37.81
N SER A 3 -31.21 16.97 -36.58
CA SER A 3 -31.97 18.13 -36.07
C SER A 3 -31.71 18.14 -34.57
N ILE A 4 -31.13 19.22 -34.07
CA ILE A 4 -30.92 19.50 -32.66
C ILE A 4 -32.24 20.04 -32.08
N THR A 5 -32.69 19.54 -30.94
CA THR A 5 -33.57 20.29 -30.02
C THR A 5 -33.28 19.93 -28.55
N PRO A 6 -33.51 20.86 -27.60
CA PRO A 6 -32.82 20.89 -26.30
C PRO A 6 -33.73 20.50 -25.12
N PHE A 7 -33.14 19.94 -24.07
CA PHE A 7 -33.84 19.65 -22.82
C PHE A 7 -33.89 20.88 -21.91
N THR A 8 -35.08 21.15 -21.40
CA THR A 8 -35.56 22.36 -20.75
C THR A 8 -35.14 22.50 -19.29
N LYS A 9 -34.76 23.74 -18.90
CA LYS A 9 -34.66 24.25 -17.53
C LYS A 9 -35.97 24.04 -16.75
N ARG A 10 -35.89 23.44 -15.55
CA ARG A 10 -36.93 23.56 -14.51
C ARG A 10 -36.36 24.30 -13.31
N ARG A 11 -37.00 25.43 -13.01
CA ARG A 11 -36.87 26.22 -11.79
C ARG A 11 -37.58 25.46 -10.66
N CYS A 12 -36.92 25.24 -9.52
CA CYS A 12 -37.60 24.94 -8.26
C CYS A 12 -37.35 26.09 -7.27
N LEU A 13 -38.45 26.50 -6.65
CA LEU A 13 -38.64 27.69 -5.84
C LEU A 13 -38.45 27.34 -4.36
N ILE A 14 -37.91 28.31 -3.63
CA ILE A 14 -37.62 28.43 -2.20
C ILE A 14 -38.78 28.02 -1.28
N ILE A 15 -38.50 27.30 -0.18
CA ILE A 15 -39.19 27.47 1.12
C ILE A 15 -38.14 27.45 2.24
N LEU A 16 -37.91 28.64 2.82
CA LEU A 16 -37.23 28.87 4.10
C LEU A 16 -38.25 28.58 5.21
N LEU A 17 -37.91 27.72 6.19
CA LEU A 17 -38.71 27.58 7.40
C LEU A 17 -37.80 27.64 8.63
N SER A 18 -37.82 28.81 9.24
CA SER A 18 -37.26 29.16 10.54
C SER A 18 -38.10 28.54 11.66
N VAL A 19 -37.46 27.82 12.58
CA VAL A 19 -38.03 27.50 13.90
C VAL A 19 -37.05 27.97 14.96
N LEU A 20 -37.55 28.82 15.83
CA LEU A 20 -36.88 29.48 16.94
C LEU A 20 -37.66 29.11 18.22
N MET A 21 -36.95 29.06 19.35
CA MET A 21 -37.39 28.95 20.75
C MET A 21 -37.52 27.49 21.26
N ILE A 22 -37.09 27.12 22.47
CA ILE A 22 -37.12 27.82 23.77
C ILE A 22 -35.96 27.33 24.68
N SER A 23 -35.36 28.27 25.41
CA SER A 23 -34.45 28.07 26.55
C SER A 23 -35.21 27.62 27.81
N GLY A 24 -34.67 26.65 28.56
CA GLY A 24 -35.17 26.30 29.89
C GLY A 24 -34.07 25.67 30.75
N CYS A 25 -33.56 26.42 31.72
CA CYS A 25 -32.70 25.95 32.81
C CYS A 25 -33.51 25.22 33.89
N SER A 26 -32.92 24.21 34.51
CA SER A 26 -33.22 23.80 35.89
C SER A 26 -32.01 23.09 36.48
N ASP A 27 -31.37 23.75 37.45
CA ASP A 27 -30.36 23.25 38.38
C ASP A 27 -30.85 22.07 39.23
N GLY A 28 -29.89 21.29 39.77
CA GLY A 28 -30.15 20.40 40.91
C GLY A 28 -29.13 19.28 41.15
N GLU A 29 -27.89 19.66 41.46
CA GLU A 29 -26.78 18.95 42.11
C GLU A 29 -27.01 17.55 42.76
N LYS A 30 -26.00 16.68 42.61
CA LYS A 30 -25.08 16.30 43.71
C LYS A 30 -23.89 15.46 43.22
N GLU A 31 -22.71 16.09 43.24
CA GLU A 31 -21.41 15.45 43.48
C GLU A 31 -21.37 14.93 44.95
N GLU A 32 -20.51 14.00 45.35
CA GLU A 32 -19.06 14.15 45.69
C GLU A 32 -18.71 12.92 46.64
N PRO A 33 -17.50 12.68 47.21
CA PRO A 33 -16.10 12.87 46.76
C PRO A 33 -15.01 11.89 47.39
N VAL A 34 -13.73 12.22 47.12
CA VAL A 34 -12.41 12.04 47.84
C VAL A 34 -11.70 10.68 47.96
N SER A 35 -10.43 10.62 47.51
CA SER A 35 -9.21 10.96 48.32
C SER A 35 -7.94 10.80 47.46
N ASP A 36 -7.22 11.85 47.04
CA ASP A 36 -6.40 12.85 47.76
C ASP A 36 -5.16 12.26 48.45
N LEU A 37 -3.96 12.69 48.00
CA LEU A 37 -3.05 13.48 48.83
C LEU A 37 -1.91 14.07 47.97
N SER A 38 -1.88 15.39 47.97
CA SER A 38 -0.76 16.26 47.62
C SER A 38 0.46 16.09 48.54
N ASN A 39 1.65 16.29 47.98
CA ASN A 39 2.69 17.23 48.46
C ASN A 39 4.06 16.87 47.87
N ASN A 40 4.63 17.76 47.06
CA ASN A 40 5.74 18.58 47.55
C ASN A 40 6.04 19.74 46.59
N GLU A 41 6.29 20.87 47.23
CA GLU A 41 6.65 22.17 46.68
C GLU A 41 8.03 22.16 46.02
N ALA A 42 8.20 23.16 45.14
CA ALA A 42 9.42 23.92 44.89
C ALA A 42 10.70 23.16 44.52
N ASP A 43 11.07 23.27 43.23
CA ASP A 43 12.44 23.66 42.88
C ASP A 43 12.39 24.63 41.70
N GLU A 44 12.35 25.93 42.05
CA GLU A 44 12.99 26.98 41.25
C GLU A 44 14.48 26.63 41.13
N ALA A 45 14.85 25.92 40.07
CA ALA A 45 16.24 25.64 39.74
C ALA A 45 16.55 26.13 38.33
N ASN A 46 16.67 27.45 38.21
CA ASN A 46 17.86 28.08 37.63
C ASN A 46 18.38 27.47 36.32
N MET A 47 17.65 27.65 35.21
CA MET A 47 18.26 27.55 33.89
C MET A 47 18.82 28.92 33.50
N LYS A 48 20.12 29.01 33.75
CA LYS A 48 21.00 30.16 33.54
C LYS A 48 20.63 30.99 32.31
N THR A 49 20.37 32.26 32.58
CA THR A 49 20.79 33.38 31.75
C THR A 49 22.31 33.32 31.54
N GLU A 50 22.79 32.52 30.60
CA GLU A 50 24.17 32.55 30.10
C GLU A 50 24.24 31.81 28.75
N ASP A 51 23.68 32.43 27.71
CA ASP A 51 24.33 32.50 26.39
C ASP A 51 23.56 33.50 25.52
N ARG A 52 23.85 34.78 25.77
CA ARG A 52 23.57 35.86 24.80
C ARG A 52 24.88 36.09 24.05
N PRO A 53 24.94 35.97 22.71
CA PRO A 53 26.14 36.35 21.97
C PRO A 53 26.39 37.85 22.19
N LYS A 54 27.44 38.15 22.94
CA LYS A 54 28.03 39.48 22.98
C LYS A 54 28.99 39.57 21.79
N ALA A 55 28.87 40.70 21.07
CA ALA A 55 29.72 41.16 19.97
C ALA A 55 29.25 40.77 18.56
N ALA A 56 29.05 41.80 17.74
CA ALA A 56 28.70 41.75 16.32
C ALA A 56 29.78 41.12 15.40
N ASP A 57 30.80 40.45 15.96
CA ASP A 57 31.93 39.84 15.22
C ASP A 57 31.87 38.30 15.23
N GLU A 58 30.93 37.68 15.96
CA GLU A 58 30.73 36.20 16.04
C GLU A 58 29.53 35.68 15.22
N THR A 59 28.80 36.54 14.50
CA THR A 59 27.67 36.11 13.68
C THR A 59 28.16 35.32 12.46
N PRO A 60 27.60 34.11 12.21
CA PRO A 60 28.06 33.26 11.13
C PRO A 60 28.00 33.92 9.77
N LYS A 61 28.88 33.51 8.86
CA LYS A 61 28.89 34.02 7.48
C LYS A 61 27.59 33.66 6.74
N TRP A 62 27.02 32.50 7.04
CA TRP A 62 25.78 32.01 6.44
C TRP A 62 24.53 32.79 6.88
N LEU A 63 24.61 33.67 7.89
CA LEU A 63 23.53 34.60 8.23
C LEU A 63 23.11 35.48 7.03
N LEU A 64 24.12 35.96 6.28
CA LEU A 64 23.88 36.78 5.09
C LEU A 64 23.73 35.95 3.81
N TYR A 65 24.34 34.77 3.79
CA TYR A 65 24.48 33.95 2.59
C TYR A 65 24.27 32.47 2.95
N PRO A 66 23.04 32.06 3.30
CA PRO A 66 22.76 30.64 3.56
C PRO A 66 22.92 29.86 2.25
N GLU A 67 23.46 28.65 2.31
CA GLU A 67 23.68 27.79 1.14
C GLU A 67 22.88 26.49 1.19
N THR A 68 22.49 26.03 2.38
CA THR A 68 21.71 24.79 2.57
C THR A 68 20.49 25.01 3.46
N ILE A 69 19.62 23.99 3.54
CA ILE A 69 18.46 24.03 4.43
C ILE A 69 18.90 23.99 5.90
N GLU A 70 19.98 23.28 6.22
CA GLU A 70 20.56 23.26 7.57
C GLU A 70 21.06 24.64 7.97
N ASP A 71 21.66 25.39 7.05
CA ASP A 71 22.06 26.78 7.33
C ASP A 71 20.86 27.64 7.73
N LEU A 72 19.68 27.42 7.13
CA LEU A 72 18.44 28.15 7.43
C LEU A 72 17.85 27.75 8.77
N VAL A 73 17.78 26.45 9.06
CA VAL A 73 17.23 25.92 10.31
C VAL A 73 18.12 26.27 11.52
N GLU A 74 19.44 26.36 11.32
CA GLU A 74 20.39 26.76 12.36
C GLU A 74 20.49 28.27 12.56
N LEU A 75 19.76 29.08 11.79
CA LEU A 75 19.78 30.52 11.97
C LEU A 75 19.24 30.90 13.35
N PRO A 76 19.92 31.80 14.08
CA PRO A 76 19.41 32.25 15.37
C PRO A 76 18.15 33.10 15.16
N THR A 77 17.07 32.76 15.86
CA THR A 77 15.82 33.52 15.82
C THR A 77 16.06 34.97 16.27
N GLY A 78 15.60 35.91 15.44
CA GLY A 78 15.70 37.34 15.68
C GLY A 78 14.70 37.84 16.73
N GLU A 79 14.99 38.99 17.33
CA GLU A 79 14.13 39.60 18.36
C GLU A 79 12.73 39.95 17.83
N PHE A 80 12.59 40.21 16.52
CA PHE A 80 11.33 40.56 15.88
C PHE A 80 10.83 39.48 14.90
N ALA A 81 11.29 38.24 15.05
CA ALA A 81 10.79 37.11 14.26
C ALA A 81 9.29 36.85 14.52
N GLY A 82 8.59 36.32 13.51
CA GLY A 82 7.19 35.90 13.57
C GLY A 82 6.17 37.04 13.51
N ALA A 83 6.61 38.26 13.26
CA ALA A 83 5.75 39.44 13.17
C ALA A 83 6.22 40.37 12.04
N THR A 84 5.28 41.07 11.44
CA THR A 84 5.56 42.07 10.42
C THR A 84 6.15 43.34 11.04
N PHE A 85 6.85 44.12 10.22
CA PHE A 85 7.42 45.41 10.62
C PHE A 85 6.34 46.34 11.17
N GLU A 86 5.15 46.29 10.58
CA GLU A 86 4.00 47.11 10.94
C GLU A 86 3.47 46.76 12.33
N GLU A 87 3.46 45.48 12.70
CA GLU A 87 3.02 45.00 14.00
C GLU A 87 3.96 45.42 15.15
N ASN A 88 5.27 45.57 14.86
CA ASN A 88 6.29 45.94 15.85
C ASN A 88 6.96 47.30 15.56
N ALA A 89 6.27 48.18 14.83
CA ALA A 89 6.88 49.36 14.21
C ALA A 89 7.58 50.29 15.21
N GLU A 90 6.98 50.55 16.38
CA GLU A 90 7.60 51.43 17.39
C GLU A 90 8.91 50.84 17.93
N ALA A 91 8.92 49.56 18.33
CA ALA A 91 10.09 48.91 18.91
C ALA A 91 11.22 48.77 17.88
N ILE A 92 10.88 48.39 16.64
CA ILE A 92 11.85 48.27 15.56
C ILE A 92 12.49 49.63 15.26
N LYS A 93 11.69 50.71 15.16
CA LYS A 93 12.20 52.05 14.89
C LYS A 93 13.10 52.56 16.01
N GLU A 94 12.77 52.28 17.28
CA GLU A 94 13.63 52.63 18.42
C GLU A 94 15.02 51.98 18.31
N VAL A 95 15.08 50.70 17.92
CA VAL A 95 16.35 50.01 17.68
C VAL A 95 17.11 50.62 16.49
N LEU A 96 16.42 50.89 15.38
CA LEU A 96 17.00 51.47 14.17
C LEU A 96 17.51 52.91 14.37
N GLU A 97 16.89 53.71 15.24
CA GLU A 97 17.38 55.05 15.60
C GLU A 97 18.78 55.02 16.23
N GLY A 98 19.12 53.93 16.91
CA GLY A 98 20.43 53.70 17.50
C GLY A 98 21.54 53.37 16.50
N PHE A 99 21.22 53.10 15.23
CA PHE A 99 22.22 52.75 14.23
C PHE A 99 23.13 53.96 13.87
N PRO A 100 24.44 53.71 13.62
CA PRO A 100 25.36 54.75 13.17
C PRO A 100 25.07 55.13 11.71
N SER A 101 25.51 56.33 11.32
CA SER A 101 25.45 56.74 9.91
C SER A 101 26.46 55.95 9.05
N LEU A 102 26.07 55.58 7.83
CA LEU A 102 26.92 54.84 6.88
C LEU A 102 26.93 55.53 5.51
N SER A 103 28.11 55.95 5.04
CA SER A 103 28.29 56.61 3.74
C SER A 103 28.63 55.62 2.63
N GLU A 104 28.55 56.08 1.38
CA GLU A 104 28.86 55.28 0.19
C GLU A 104 30.31 54.81 0.13
N GLU A 105 31.25 55.54 0.74
CA GLU A 105 32.67 55.20 0.80
C GLU A 105 33.01 54.18 1.89
N ALA A 106 32.04 53.74 2.69
CA ALA A 106 32.23 52.71 3.69
C ALA A 106 32.77 51.42 3.05
N SER A 107 33.70 50.76 3.74
CA SER A 107 34.30 49.52 3.26
C SER A 107 33.27 48.39 3.17
N LYS A 108 33.54 47.40 2.32
CA LYS A 108 32.70 46.20 2.19
C LYS A 108 32.45 45.52 3.55
N LYS A 109 33.47 45.46 4.42
CA LYS A 109 33.34 44.86 5.75
C LYS A 109 32.40 45.66 6.66
N GLU A 110 32.42 47.00 6.57
CA GLU A 110 31.52 47.86 7.34
C GLU A 110 30.07 47.69 6.86
N LYS A 111 29.84 47.66 5.54
CA LYS A 111 28.53 47.38 4.93
C LYS A 111 27.98 46.01 5.35
N GLU A 112 28.80 44.95 5.28
CA GLU A 112 28.42 43.60 5.70
C GLU A 112 28.09 43.53 7.20
N ALA A 113 28.89 44.16 8.06
CA ALA A 113 28.63 44.21 9.50
C ALA A 113 27.33 44.98 9.81
N TYR A 114 26.99 45.98 9.00
CA TYR A 114 25.74 46.73 9.11
C TYR A 114 24.54 45.86 8.73
N LEU A 115 24.60 45.19 7.58
CA LEU A 115 23.58 44.25 7.13
C LEU A 115 23.35 43.13 8.14
N LYS A 116 24.42 42.55 8.71
CA LYS A 116 24.31 41.50 9.74
C LYS A 116 23.45 41.93 10.92
N LYS A 117 23.55 43.20 11.34
CA LYS A 117 22.72 43.72 12.43
C LYS A 117 21.26 43.85 12.04
N ILE A 118 20.98 44.28 10.80
CA ILE A 118 19.61 44.35 10.26
C ILE A 118 19.01 42.94 10.21
N VAL A 119 19.69 42.01 9.56
CA VAL A 119 19.22 40.65 9.34
C VAL A 119 19.01 39.90 10.66
N ALA A 120 19.95 40.01 11.61
CA ALA A 120 19.85 39.34 12.90
C ALA A 120 18.60 39.74 13.71
N MET A 121 17.99 40.89 13.44
CA MET A 121 16.75 41.30 14.10
C MET A 121 15.51 40.59 13.54
N PHE A 122 15.52 40.24 12.26
CA PHE A 122 14.39 39.71 11.49
C PHE A 122 14.64 38.28 10.99
N THR A 123 15.57 37.58 11.62
CA THR A 123 15.87 36.20 11.25
C THR A 123 14.74 35.31 11.76
N GLU A 124 13.99 34.71 10.84
CA GLU A 124 12.83 33.89 11.16
C GLU A 124 13.20 32.48 11.63
N ASP A 125 12.24 31.81 12.27
CA ASP A 125 12.35 30.41 12.71
C ASP A 125 11.95 29.46 11.57
N TYR A 126 12.95 28.93 10.85
CA TYR A 126 12.74 27.96 9.77
C TYR A 126 12.55 26.56 10.36
N SER A 127 11.40 25.94 10.06
CA SER A 127 11.08 24.58 10.49
C SER A 127 11.95 23.55 9.77
N HIS A 128 12.42 22.53 10.49
CA HIS A 128 13.22 21.46 9.90
C HIS A 128 12.36 20.56 8.99
N PRO A 129 12.85 20.13 7.81
CA PRO A 129 12.09 19.28 6.88
C PRO A 129 11.62 17.94 7.46
N SER A 130 12.36 17.40 8.44
CA SER A 130 11.97 16.13 9.08
C SER A 130 10.60 16.20 9.76
N THR A 131 10.13 17.41 10.12
CA THR A 131 8.81 17.60 10.73
C THR A 131 7.68 17.10 9.84
N ILE A 132 7.83 17.13 8.51
CA ILE A 132 6.83 16.56 7.59
C ILE A 132 7.13 15.12 7.20
N SER A 133 8.41 14.73 7.03
CA SER A 133 8.73 13.34 6.66
C SER A 133 8.29 12.34 7.73
N ASP A 134 8.37 12.72 9.01
CA ASP A 134 7.94 11.88 10.13
C ASP A 134 6.42 11.67 10.16
N GLN A 135 5.63 12.60 9.59
CA GLN A 135 4.17 12.53 9.56
C GLN A 135 3.64 11.65 8.43
N TRP A 136 4.41 11.48 7.36
CA TRP A 136 4.03 10.70 6.17
C TRP A 136 4.73 9.32 6.15
N ALA A 137 4.97 8.75 7.33
CA ALA A 137 5.53 7.41 7.43
C ALA A 137 4.48 6.36 7.01
N LEU A 138 4.68 5.67 5.88
CA LEU A 138 3.87 4.53 5.39
C LEU A 138 3.99 3.28 6.30
N THR A 139 3.75 3.49 7.60
CA THR A 139 4.07 2.55 8.68
C THR A 139 2.85 1.81 9.21
N ASP A 140 1.65 2.34 8.96
CA ASP A 140 0.38 1.79 9.44
C ASP A 140 -0.38 1.05 8.32
N LEU A 141 0.37 0.36 7.46
CA LEU A 141 -0.24 -0.55 6.50
C LEU A 141 -1.15 -1.54 7.23
N PRO A 142 -2.39 -1.76 6.73
CA PRO A 142 -3.25 -2.76 7.33
C PRO A 142 -2.53 -4.12 7.29
N PRO A 143 -2.53 -4.88 8.39
CA PRO A 143 -1.88 -6.18 8.38
C PRO A 143 -2.59 -7.12 7.40
N PRO A 144 -1.84 -8.04 6.73
CA PRO A 144 -2.44 -9.08 5.93
C PRO A 144 -3.35 -9.96 6.80
N PRO A 145 -4.32 -10.69 6.20
CA PRO A 145 -5.20 -11.57 6.95
C PRO A 145 -4.39 -12.65 7.67
N GLU A 146 -4.66 -12.86 8.96
CA GLU A 146 -4.10 -14.00 9.69
C GLU A 146 -4.74 -15.30 9.20
N ILE A 147 -3.90 -16.30 8.92
CA ILE A 147 -4.33 -17.63 8.50
C ILE A 147 -3.76 -18.62 9.50
N GLU A 148 -4.63 -19.44 10.11
CA GLU A 148 -4.26 -20.38 11.16
C GLU A 148 -3.33 -21.51 10.67
N ASP A 149 -3.39 -21.81 9.36
CA ASP A 149 -2.58 -22.82 8.71
C ASP A 149 -1.83 -22.17 7.53
N GLU A 150 -0.51 -22.04 7.68
CA GLU A 150 0.40 -21.36 6.73
C GLU A 150 0.32 -21.92 5.30
N ARG A 151 -0.16 -23.16 5.12
CA ARG A 151 -0.36 -23.77 3.79
C ARG A 151 -1.46 -23.10 2.99
N TYR A 152 -2.38 -22.42 3.68
CA TYR A 152 -3.44 -21.62 3.08
C TYR A 152 -3.06 -20.14 2.99
N GLU A 153 -1.80 -19.77 3.26
CA GLU A 153 -1.27 -18.44 2.92
C GLU A 153 -1.34 -18.24 1.41
N LEU A 154 -2.45 -17.67 0.94
CA LEU A 154 -2.60 -17.37 -0.49
C LEU A 154 -1.57 -16.32 -0.87
N LYS A 155 -0.58 -16.82 -1.58
CA LYS A 155 0.43 -16.11 -2.34
C LYS A 155 -0.17 -15.47 -3.58
N PRO A 156 0.56 -14.49 -4.14
CA PRO A 156 0.16 -13.70 -5.28
C PRO A 156 -0.66 -14.38 -6.38
N ASN A 157 -0.10 -15.43 -6.94
CA ASN A 157 -0.69 -16.12 -8.07
C ASN A 157 -1.42 -17.36 -7.57
N LEU A 158 -2.73 -17.44 -7.81
CA LEU A 158 -3.51 -18.65 -7.56
C LEU A 158 -3.53 -19.51 -8.83
N ASN A 159 -2.89 -20.66 -8.78
CA ASN A 159 -2.92 -21.65 -9.85
C ASN A 159 -3.64 -22.89 -9.35
N VAL A 160 -4.66 -23.31 -10.10
CA VAL A 160 -5.45 -24.50 -9.76
C VAL A 160 -5.36 -25.48 -10.91
N GLU A 161 -4.78 -26.65 -10.66
CA GLU A 161 -4.81 -27.75 -11.62
C GLU A 161 -5.80 -28.82 -11.16
N ILE A 162 -6.67 -29.24 -12.06
CA ILE A 162 -7.71 -30.24 -11.80
C ILE A 162 -7.38 -31.49 -12.61
N LEU A 163 -7.23 -32.62 -11.92
CA LEU A 163 -6.98 -33.93 -12.48
C LEU A 163 -8.30 -34.71 -12.47
N LEU A 164 -8.90 -34.86 -13.65
CA LEU A 164 -10.14 -35.59 -13.84
C LEU A 164 -9.87 -37.02 -14.34
N ASP A 165 -10.26 -37.99 -13.52
CA ASP A 165 -10.33 -39.39 -13.91
C ASP A 165 -11.44 -39.58 -14.96
N ALA A 166 -11.06 -40.05 -16.14
CA ALA A 166 -11.98 -40.43 -17.21
C ALA A 166 -11.88 -41.92 -17.52
N SER A 167 -11.47 -42.73 -16.55
CA SER A 167 -11.45 -44.19 -16.64
C SER A 167 -12.86 -44.78 -16.81
N GLY A 168 -12.94 -46.03 -17.26
CA GLY A 168 -14.22 -46.67 -17.58
C GLY A 168 -15.17 -46.84 -16.38
N SER A 169 -14.69 -46.80 -15.14
CA SER A 169 -15.54 -46.86 -13.93
C SER A 169 -16.42 -45.62 -13.77
N MET A 170 -16.01 -44.48 -14.32
CA MET A 170 -16.75 -43.22 -14.23
C MET A 170 -18.08 -43.21 -15.00
N VAL A 171 -18.37 -44.26 -15.78
CA VAL A 171 -19.68 -44.49 -16.43
C VAL A 171 -20.75 -44.97 -15.45
N GLU A 172 -20.36 -45.45 -14.28
CA GLU A 172 -21.28 -45.93 -13.26
C GLU A 172 -22.19 -44.80 -12.77
N THR A 173 -23.39 -45.15 -12.33
CA THR A 173 -24.44 -44.21 -11.97
C THR A 173 -24.57 -44.06 -10.47
N VAL A 174 -24.63 -42.82 -10.01
CA VAL A 174 -24.93 -42.44 -8.62
C VAL A 174 -26.25 -41.66 -8.65
N GLY A 175 -27.32 -42.29 -8.19
CA GLY A 175 -28.68 -41.72 -8.34
C GLY A 175 -29.12 -41.71 -9.80
N ASP A 176 -29.41 -40.51 -10.33
CA ASP A 176 -29.90 -40.30 -11.70
C ASP A 176 -28.80 -39.84 -12.69
N SER A 177 -27.57 -39.59 -12.21
CA SER A 177 -26.43 -39.10 -13.00
C SER A 177 -25.27 -40.10 -13.02
N THR A 178 -24.38 -40.01 -14.02
CA THR A 178 -23.12 -40.77 -13.98
C THR A 178 -22.10 -40.11 -13.05
N LYS A 179 -21.11 -40.87 -12.56
CA LYS A 179 -19.99 -40.31 -11.79
C LYS A 179 -19.26 -39.20 -12.57
N MET A 180 -19.09 -39.40 -13.89
CA MET A 180 -18.52 -38.39 -14.78
C MET A 180 -19.36 -37.11 -14.87
N ASP A 181 -20.68 -37.22 -15.00
CA ASP A 181 -21.56 -36.04 -15.07
C ASP A 181 -21.44 -35.21 -13.79
N LEU A 182 -21.46 -35.87 -12.62
CA LEU A 182 -21.29 -35.21 -11.32
C LEU A 182 -19.91 -34.55 -11.19
N ALA A 183 -18.85 -35.23 -11.64
CA ALA A 183 -17.50 -34.67 -11.64
C ALA A 183 -17.38 -33.43 -12.54
N LYS A 184 -17.98 -33.46 -13.74
CA LYS A 184 -17.98 -32.31 -14.65
C LYS A 184 -18.75 -31.13 -14.07
N GLU A 185 -19.95 -31.36 -13.54
CA GLU A 185 -20.78 -30.32 -12.91
C GLU A 185 -20.05 -29.67 -11.72
N ALA A 186 -19.45 -30.49 -10.86
CA ALA A 186 -18.59 -30.05 -9.76
C ALA A 186 -17.44 -29.14 -10.21
N ILE A 187 -16.69 -29.56 -11.24
CA ILE A 187 -15.57 -28.79 -11.78
C ILE A 187 -16.06 -27.47 -12.37
N GLN A 188 -17.21 -27.47 -13.06
CA GLN A 188 -17.80 -26.27 -13.64
C GLN A 188 -18.24 -25.28 -12.57
N GLN A 189 -18.99 -25.73 -11.55
CA GLN A 189 -19.43 -24.87 -10.46
C GLN A 189 -18.23 -24.23 -9.75
N PHE A 190 -17.22 -25.04 -9.42
CA PHE A 190 -15.98 -24.55 -8.82
C PHE A 190 -15.28 -23.50 -9.66
N SER A 191 -15.02 -23.82 -10.92
CA SER A 191 -14.21 -22.97 -11.77
C SER A 191 -14.89 -21.61 -12.01
N ASN A 192 -16.23 -21.58 -12.07
CA ASN A 192 -17.03 -20.36 -12.18
C ASN A 192 -16.97 -19.46 -10.93
N GLU A 193 -16.66 -20.04 -9.77
CA GLU A 193 -16.61 -19.33 -8.48
C GLU A 193 -15.18 -18.93 -8.07
N LEU A 194 -14.17 -19.28 -8.89
CA LEU A 194 -12.81 -18.82 -8.70
C LEU A 194 -12.69 -17.30 -8.95
N PRO A 195 -11.78 -16.61 -8.25
CA PRO A 195 -11.46 -15.21 -8.54
C PRO A 195 -11.07 -15.04 -10.01
N GLU A 196 -11.44 -13.91 -10.64
CA GLU A 196 -11.13 -13.62 -12.06
C GLU A 196 -9.63 -13.69 -12.39
N ALA A 197 -8.77 -13.50 -11.38
CA ALA A 197 -7.32 -13.55 -11.51
C ALA A 197 -6.72 -14.97 -11.34
N ALA A 198 -7.52 -16.01 -11.09
CA ALA A 198 -7.02 -17.37 -10.92
C ALA A 198 -6.67 -18.01 -12.27
N ASN A 199 -5.53 -18.70 -12.29
CA ASN A 199 -5.19 -19.58 -13.40
C ASN A 199 -5.76 -20.98 -13.15
N VAL A 200 -6.34 -21.59 -14.18
CA VAL A 200 -6.92 -22.93 -14.12
C VAL A 200 -6.26 -23.82 -15.17
N GLY A 201 -5.89 -25.03 -14.79
CA GLY A 201 -5.49 -26.10 -15.69
C GLY A 201 -6.42 -27.29 -15.53
N LEU A 202 -6.72 -28.00 -16.63
CA LEU A 202 -7.49 -29.22 -16.61
C LEU A 202 -6.70 -30.35 -17.27
N ARG A 203 -6.40 -31.38 -16.49
CA ARG A 203 -5.76 -32.61 -16.92
C ARG A 203 -6.76 -33.76 -16.86
N VAL A 204 -6.88 -34.49 -17.97
CA VAL A 204 -7.75 -35.66 -18.07
C VAL A 204 -6.87 -36.90 -18.25
N PHE A 205 -7.17 -37.95 -17.49
CA PHE A 205 -6.42 -39.19 -17.54
C PHE A 205 -7.32 -40.41 -17.66
N GLY A 206 -6.77 -41.50 -18.21
CA GLY A 206 -7.49 -42.77 -18.40
C GLY A 206 -8.40 -42.84 -19.63
N HIS A 207 -8.71 -41.73 -20.31
CA HIS A 207 -9.68 -41.60 -21.41
C HIS A 207 -9.37 -42.28 -22.75
N LYS A 208 -8.30 -43.09 -22.84
CA LYS A 208 -7.93 -43.80 -24.09
C LYS A 208 -8.14 -45.30 -23.98
N GLY A 209 -8.57 -45.90 -25.09
CA GLY A 209 -8.78 -47.33 -25.21
C GLY A 209 -10.11 -47.78 -24.63
N THR A 210 -10.19 -49.03 -24.20
CA THR A 210 -11.35 -49.60 -23.52
C THR A 210 -10.92 -50.25 -22.20
N THR A 211 -11.88 -50.77 -21.43
CA THR A 211 -11.61 -51.56 -20.22
C THR A 211 -11.07 -52.96 -20.54
N ALA A 212 -10.92 -53.33 -21.82
CA ALA A 212 -10.29 -54.57 -22.22
C ALA A 212 -8.79 -54.58 -21.87
N PHE A 213 -8.28 -55.75 -21.47
CA PHE A 213 -6.87 -55.88 -21.07
C PHE A 213 -5.88 -55.57 -22.21
N ASP A 214 -6.27 -55.84 -23.47
CA ASP A 214 -5.44 -55.55 -24.65
C ASP A 214 -5.20 -54.04 -24.85
N ASP A 215 -6.11 -53.19 -24.37
CA ASP A 215 -6.00 -51.73 -24.46
C ASP A 215 -5.34 -51.12 -23.21
N LYS A 216 -5.01 -51.94 -22.20
CA LYS A 216 -4.50 -51.47 -20.91
C LYS A 216 -3.22 -50.66 -21.06
N GLU A 217 -2.28 -51.08 -21.90
CA GLU A 217 -1.02 -50.35 -22.11
C GLU A 217 -1.26 -48.93 -22.66
N ALA A 218 -2.13 -48.79 -23.66
CA ALA A 218 -2.46 -47.50 -24.25
C ALA A 218 -3.20 -46.60 -23.26
N SER A 219 -4.11 -47.17 -22.47
CA SER A 219 -4.85 -46.45 -21.45
C SER A 219 -3.97 -45.99 -20.29
N CYS A 220 -3.01 -46.83 -19.88
CA CYS A 220 -2.07 -46.50 -18.82
C CYS A 220 -1.02 -45.44 -19.19
N GLN A 221 -0.99 -45.03 -20.46
CA GLN A 221 -0.19 -43.89 -20.96
C GLN A 221 -1.07 -42.66 -21.22
N SER A 222 -2.35 -42.70 -20.83
CA SER A 222 -3.33 -41.65 -21.09
C SER A 222 -3.38 -40.64 -19.95
N SER A 223 -2.73 -39.50 -20.16
CA SER A 223 -2.73 -38.34 -19.26
C SER A 223 -2.45 -37.11 -20.12
N GLU A 224 -3.44 -36.23 -20.26
CA GLU A 224 -3.36 -35.08 -21.17
C GLU A 224 -3.79 -33.81 -20.44
N LEU A 225 -2.99 -32.74 -20.52
CA LEU A 225 -3.42 -31.39 -20.16
C LEU A 225 -4.26 -30.85 -21.31
N VAL A 226 -5.57 -30.80 -21.09
CA VAL A 226 -6.57 -30.48 -22.12
C VAL A 226 -6.97 -29.01 -22.10
N TYR A 227 -6.68 -28.34 -20.99
CA TYR A 227 -6.73 -26.89 -20.83
C TYR A 227 -5.46 -26.47 -20.08
N GLU A 228 -4.61 -25.69 -20.73
CA GLU A 228 -3.35 -25.20 -20.14
C GLU A 228 -3.63 -24.30 -18.94
N ILE A 229 -2.71 -24.27 -17.96
CA ILE A 229 -2.80 -23.41 -16.79
C ILE A 229 -2.73 -21.95 -17.24
N GLN A 230 -3.90 -21.30 -17.26
CA GLN A 230 -4.08 -19.94 -17.77
C GLN A 230 -5.28 -19.26 -17.10
N PRO A 231 -5.47 -17.94 -17.26
CA PRO A 231 -6.61 -17.24 -16.68
C PRO A 231 -7.93 -17.92 -17.05
N TYR A 232 -8.79 -18.14 -16.06
CA TYR A 232 -10.01 -18.92 -16.24
C TYR A 232 -10.91 -18.38 -17.36
N ASP A 233 -11.23 -19.26 -18.31
CA ASP A 233 -12.24 -19.05 -19.35
C ASP A 233 -13.27 -20.18 -19.28
N GLY A 234 -14.43 -19.89 -18.69
CA GLY A 234 -15.48 -20.89 -18.48
C GLY A 234 -15.96 -21.55 -19.77
N GLY A 235 -16.01 -20.82 -20.89
CA GLY A 235 -16.42 -21.41 -22.16
C GLY A 235 -15.42 -22.43 -22.68
N GLN A 236 -14.12 -22.15 -22.54
CA GLN A 236 -13.06 -23.08 -22.96
C GLN A 236 -12.96 -24.31 -22.04
N VAL A 237 -13.14 -24.12 -20.72
CA VAL A 237 -13.18 -25.24 -19.77
C VAL A 237 -14.38 -26.15 -20.04
N ASP A 238 -15.56 -25.58 -20.32
CA ASP A 238 -16.76 -26.33 -20.70
C ASP A 238 -16.55 -27.17 -21.96
N ASP A 239 -15.95 -26.55 -23.00
CA ASP A 239 -15.62 -27.24 -24.25
C ASP A 239 -14.61 -28.37 -24.02
N ALA A 240 -13.62 -28.17 -23.14
CA ALA A 240 -12.63 -29.18 -22.79
C ALA A 240 -13.29 -30.36 -22.04
N LEU A 241 -14.13 -30.11 -21.04
CA LEU A 241 -14.85 -31.15 -20.29
C LEU A 241 -15.81 -31.95 -21.19
N ALA A 242 -16.48 -31.30 -22.13
CA ALA A 242 -17.42 -31.95 -23.05
C ALA A 242 -16.75 -32.94 -24.02
N ALA A 243 -15.44 -32.83 -24.24
CA ALA A 243 -14.72 -33.64 -25.22
C ALA A 243 -14.41 -35.08 -24.74
N PHE A 244 -14.57 -35.38 -23.45
CA PHE A 244 -14.15 -36.66 -22.86
C PHE A 244 -15.33 -37.50 -22.36
N GLU A 245 -15.23 -38.79 -22.61
CA GLU A 245 -16.16 -39.83 -22.16
C GLU A 245 -15.41 -40.89 -21.36
N PRO A 246 -16.03 -41.48 -20.32
CA PRO A 246 -15.42 -42.55 -19.52
C PRO A 246 -14.98 -43.74 -20.37
N SER A 247 -13.70 -44.08 -20.34
CA SER A 247 -13.14 -45.24 -21.04
C SER A 247 -11.80 -45.65 -20.43
N GLY A 248 -11.27 -46.82 -20.77
CA GLY A 248 -9.93 -47.18 -20.33
C GLY A 248 -9.77 -47.52 -18.83
N TRP A 249 -8.56 -47.32 -18.32
CA TRP A 249 -7.98 -47.71 -17.04
C TRP A 249 -7.42 -46.47 -16.32
N THR A 250 -7.13 -46.57 -15.01
CA THR A 250 -6.79 -45.43 -14.15
C THR A 250 -5.27 -45.27 -13.92
N PRO A 251 -4.54 -44.42 -14.68
CA PRO A 251 -3.13 -44.10 -14.47
C PRO A 251 -2.89 -42.96 -13.48
N LEU A 252 -3.43 -43.08 -12.25
CA LEU A 252 -3.37 -42.01 -11.24
C LEU A 252 -1.94 -41.55 -10.91
N ALA A 253 -0.99 -42.48 -10.75
CA ALA A 253 0.41 -42.14 -10.45
C ALA A 253 1.06 -41.31 -11.58
N LEU A 254 0.72 -41.61 -12.84
CA LEU A 254 1.20 -40.85 -14.00
C LEU A 254 0.56 -39.46 -14.04
N ALA A 255 -0.74 -39.35 -13.77
CA ALA A 255 -1.43 -38.06 -13.75
C ALA A 255 -0.82 -37.09 -12.73
N ILE A 256 -0.51 -37.56 -11.52
CA ILE A 256 0.15 -36.75 -10.48
C ILE A 256 1.58 -36.34 -10.91
N GLN A 257 2.31 -37.24 -11.56
CA GLN A 257 3.64 -36.95 -12.10
C GLN A 257 3.59 -35.90 -13.21
N ASP A 258 2.61 -35.98 -14.10
CA ASP A 258 2.45 -35.01 -15.17
C ASP A 258 2.01 -33.64 -14.63
N ALA A 259 1.11 -33.60 -13.65
CA ALA A 259 0.74 -32.38 -12.94
C ALA A 259 1.94 -31.70 -12.26
N THR A 260 2.87 -32.50 -11.74
CA THR A 260 4.15 -31.96 -11.23
C THR A 260 4.93 -31.23 -12.32
N ASN A 261 4.88 -31.71 -13.57
CA ASN A 261 5.55 -31.05 -14.69
C ASN A 261 4.78 -29.79 -15.11
N ASP A 262 3.45 -29.85 -15.16
CA ASP A 262 2.60 -28.71 -15.53
C ASP A 262 2.77 -27.56 -14.54
N LEU A 263 2.85 -27.88 -13.24
CA LEU A 263 3.02 -26.89 -12.18
C LEU A 263 4.47 -26.43 -11.96
N SER A 264 5.44 -26.98 -12.69
CA SER A 264 6.87 -26.77 -12.42
C SER A 264 7.37 -25.33 -12.56
N GLU A 265 6.64 -24.49 -13.32
CA GLU A 265 6.96 -23.06 -13.48
C GLU A 265 6.39 -22.19 -12.34
N PHE A 266 5.49 -22.74 -11.52
CA PHE A 266 4.80 -22.02 -10.46
C PHE A 266 5.43 -22.33 -9.11
N ASP A 267 6.56 -21.67 -8.82
CA ASP A 267 7.27 -21.85 -7.55
C ASP A 267 6.40 -21.47 -6.35
N GLY A 268 6.26 -22.40 -5.41
CA GLY A 268 5.45 -22.27 -4.21
C GLY A 268 5.92 -21.17 -3.27
N GLU A 269 7.12 -20.59 -3.40
CA GLU A 269 7.54 -19.39 -2.67
C GLU A 269 6.73 -18.15 -3.08
N THR A 270 6.25 -18.10 -4.33
CA THR A 270 5.59 -16.93 -4.94
C THR A 270 4.18 -17.23 -5.49
N ASN A 271 3.79 -18.50 -5.55
CA ASN A 271 2.51 -18.96 -6.07
C ASN A 271 1.77 -19.79 -5.01
N THR A 272 0.45 -19.68 -4.99
CA THR A 272 -0.40 -20.68 -4.35
C THR A 272 -0.83 -21.67 -5.40
N ASN A 273 -0.34 -22.89 -5.27
CA ASN A 273 -0.71 -23.97 -6.16
C ASN A 273 -1.73 -24.86 -5.46
N ILE A 274 -2.83 -25.17 -6.14
CA ILE A 274 -3.82 -26.10 -5.64
C ILE A 274 -3.97 -27.21 -6.66
N LEU A 275 -3.80 -28.45 -6.22
CA LEU A 275 -4.06 -29.63 -7.03
C LEU A 275 -5.34 -30.29 -6.57
N PHE A 276 -6.33 -30.39 -7.46
CA PHE A 276 -7.54 -31.19 -7.22
C PHE A 276 -7.43 -32.53 -7.94
N ILE A 277 -7.54 -33.62 -7.21
CA ILE A 277 -7.57 -34.98 -7.76
C ILE A 277 -9.00 -35.49 -7.65
N VAL A 278 -9.64 -35.72 -8.80
CA VAL A 278 -11.01 -36.22 -8.90
C VAL A 278 -10.97 -37.63 -9.47
N SER A 279 -11.25 -38.66 -8.64
CA SER A 279 -11.21 -40.06 -9.06
C SER A 279 -12.25 -40.92 -8.35
N ASP A 280 -12.70 -41.99 -9.00
CA ASP A 280 -13.63 -42.97 -8.45
C ASP A 280 -12.97 -44.29 -8.03
N GLY A 281 -11.64 -44.40 -8.08
CA GLY A 281 -10.99 -45.69 -7.91
C GLY A 281 -9.49 -45.68 -7.67
N LYS A 282 -8.99 -46.89 -7.42
CA LYS A 282 -7.58 -47.21 -7.22
C LYS A 282 -6.79 -47.10 -8.52
N GLY A 283 -5.54 -46.64 -8.46
CA GLY A 283 -4.60 -46.70 -9.57
C GLY A 283 -4.34 -48.14 -10.05
N MET A 284 -4.73 -48.45 -11.29
CA MET A 284 -4.67 -49.81 -11.85
C MET A 284 -3.53 -50.02 -12.87
N CYS A 285 -2.73 -48.98 -13.13
CA CYS A 285 -1.76 -48.91 -14.22
C CYS A 285 -0.29 -49.04 -13.78
N GLY A 286 -0.05 -49.48 -12.55
CA GLY A 286 1.28 -49.47 -11.95
C GLY A 286 1.68 -48.07 -11.48
N GLY A 287 2.95 -47.92 -11.08
CA GLY A 287 3.40 -46.76 -10.34
C GLY A 287 2.89 -46.75 -8.89
N ASP A 288 3.27 -45.73 -8.15
CA ASP A 288 2.86 -45.51 -6.76
C ASP A 288 2.30 -44.07 -6.66
N PRO A 289 0.97 -43.91 -6.57
CA PRO A 289 0.36 -42.58 -6.55
C PRO A 289 0.62 -41.84 -5.23
N VAL A 290 0.80 -42.57 -4.11
CA VAL A 290 1.16 -41.97 -2.82
C VAL A 290 2.56 -41.40 -2.92
N ALA A 291 3.53 -42.19 -3.39
CA ALA A 291 4.88 -41.71 -3.60
C ALA A 291 4.96 -40.56 -4.64
N ALA A 292 4.12 -40.58 -5.68
CA ALA A 292 4.03 -39.47 -6.64
C ALA A 292 3.55 -38.17 -5.95
N ALA A 293 2.54 -38.27 -5.08
CA ALA A 293 2.01 -37.15 -4.33
C ALA A 293 3.00 -36.61 -3.29
N GLU A 294 3.71 -37.48 -2.56
CA GLU A 294 4.79 -37.10 -1.64
C GLU A 294 5.89 -36.29 -2.36
N ASN A 295 6.29 -36.75 -3.56
CA ASN A 295 7.30 -36.06 -4.36
C ASN A 295 6.81 -34.67 -4.82
N LEU A 296 5.54 -34.57 -5.21
CA LEU A 296 4.94 -33.29 -5.57
C LEU A 296 4.91 -32.33 -4.37
N SER A 297 4.44 -32.79 -3.22
CA SER A 297 4.36 -31.97 -2.00
C SER A 297 5.74 -31.56 -1.48
N SER A 298 6.76 -32.38 -1.71
CA SER A 298 8.16 -32.10 -1.33
C SER A 298 8.92 -31.25 -2.37
N SER A 299 8.31 -30.96 -3.52
CA SER A 299 8.92 -30.11 -4.55
C SER A 299 8.88 -28.63 -4.14
N ASN A 300 9.50 -27.76 -4.94
CA ASN A 300 9.37 -26.32 -4.76
C ASN A 300 7.96 -25.79 -5.06
N ILE A 301 7.08 -26.60 -5.67
CA ILE A 301 5.69 -26.24 -5.98
C ILE A 301 4.85 -26.15 -4.70
N GLN A 302 5.09 -27.06 -3.74
CA GLN A 302 4.38 -27.19 -2.45
C GLN A 302 2.85 -26.97 -2.58
N PRO A 303 2.15 -27.69 -3.46
CA PRO A 303 0.73 -27.43 -3.69
C PRO A 303 -0.13 -27.92 -2.53
N ILE A 304 -1.25 -27.25 -2.32
CA ILE A 304 -2.36 -27.75 -1.50
C ILE A 304 -3.05 -28.85 -2.31
N VAL A 305 -2.94 -30.10 -1.86
CA VAL A 305 -3.55 -31.24 -2.56
C VAL A 305 -4.93 -31.54 -1.93
N ASN A 306 -5.95 -31.56 -2.77
CA ASN A 306 -7.32 -31.90 -2.40
C ASN A 306 -7.76 -33.11 -3.22
N VAL A 307 -8.13 -34.19 -2.53
CA VAL A 307 -8.51 -35.46 -3.14
C VAL A 307 -10.02 -35.67 -2.97
N ILE A 308 -10.69 -35.92 -4.08
CA ILE A 308 -12.13 -36.04 -4.19
C ILE A 308 -12.45 -37.45 -4.72
N GLY A 309 -13.04 -38.27 -3.86
CA GLY A 309 -13.48 -39.63 -4.19
C GLY A 309 -14.95 -39.69 -4.59
N PHE A 310 -15.28 -40.25 -5.74
CA PHE A 310 -16.67 -40.46 -6.18
C PHE A 310 -17.10 -41.93 -6.05
N ASP A 311 -17.99 -42.24 -5.09
CA ASP A 311 -18.57 -43.59 -4.89
C ASP A 311 -17.52 -44.71 -5.08
N VAL A 312 -16.46 -44.60 -4.28
CA VAL A 312 -15.22 -45.38 -4.37
C VAL A 312 -15.34 -46.66 -3.54
N ASP A 313 -14.76 -47.75 -4.03
CA ASP A 313 -14.64 -48.97 -3.22
C ASP A 313 -13.64 -48.78 -2.05
N GLN A 314 -13.65 -49.73 -1.09
CA GLN A 314 -12.85 -49.60 0.13
C GLN A 314 -11.34 -49.48 -0.17
N GLU A 315 -10.83 -50.20 -1.17
CA GLU A 315 -9.40 -50.16 -1.49
C GLU A 315 -8.99 -48.86 -2.20
N GLY A 316 -9.86 -48.32 -3.06
CA GLY A 316 -9.66 -47.03 -3.70
C GLY A 316 -9.76 -45.88 -2.70
N GLU A 317 -10.74 -45.91 -1.79
CA GLU A 317 -10.90 -44.89 -0.75
C GLU A 317 -9.68 -44.85 0.18
N GLU A 318 -9.14 -46.01 0.56
CA GLU A 318 -7.92 -46.10 1.35
C GLU A 318 -6.73 -45.46 0.62
N GLN A 319 -6.52 -45.76 -0.66
CA GLN A 319 -5.44 -45.15 -1.44
C GLN A 319 -5.61 -43.63 -1.62
N LEU A 320 -6.84 -43.14 -1.87
CA LEU A 320 -7.09 -41.71 -2.01
C LEU A 320 -6.87 -40.95 -0.69
N LYS A 321 -7.19 -41.58 0.45
CA LYS A 321 -6.85 -41.04 1.78
C LYS A 321 -5.35 -41.03 2.03
N GLU A 322 -4.64 -42.10 1.66
CA GLU A 322 -3.17 -42.14 1.77
C GLU A 322 -2.52 -41.01 0.97
N ILE A 323 -3.03 -40.66 -0.22
CA ILE A 323 -2.55 -39.52 -1.00
C ILE A 323 -2.77 -38.20 -0.25
N ALA A 324 -3.98 -37.99 0.30
CA ALA A 324 -4.26 -36.79 1.08
C ALA A 324 -3.37 -36.72 2.33
N GLU A 325 -3.25 -37.80 3.10
CA GLU A 325 -2.39 -37.85 4.28
C GLU A 325 -0.91 -37.60 3.93
N ALA A 326 -0.41 -38.17 2.84
CA ALA A 326 0.98 -38.03 2.43
C ALA A 326 1.35 -36.62 1.92
N THR A 327 0.35 -35.79 1.65
CA THR A 327 0.50 -34.39 1.23
C THR A 327 0.02 -33.41 2.31
N ASP A 328 -0.32 -33.94 3.49
CA ASP A 328 -1.11 -33.27 4.53
C ASP A 328 -2.43 -32.65 3.99
N GLY A 329 -2.84 -33.02 2.78
CA GLY A 329 -4.00 -32.53 2.05
C GLY A 329 -5.34 -33.01 2.62
N LEU A 330 -6.41 -32.65 1.92
CA LEU A 330 -7.77 -32.99 2.34
C LEU A 330 -8.35 -34.10 1.47
N TYR A 331 -9.05 -35.02 2.10
CA TYR A 331 -9.86 -36.04 1.42
C TYR A 331 -11.35 -35.75 1.64
N ALA A 332 -12.11 -35.70 0.55
CA ALA A 332 -13.56 -35.60 0.56
C ALA A 332 -14.17 -36.77 -0.20
N LEU A 333 -15.11 -37.47 0.42
CA LEU A 333 -15.92 -38.50 -0.24
C LEU A 333 -17.23 -37.87 -0.72
N VAL A 334 -17.41 -37.79 -2.03
CA VAL A 334 -18.60 -37.22 -2.67
C VAL A 334 -19.65 -38.32 -2.76
N GLN A 335 -20.37 -38.53 -1.66
CA GLN A 335 -21.69 -39.17 -1.65
C GLN A 335 -22.81 -38.12 -1.78
N HIS A 336 -22.50 -36.86 -1.46
CA HIS A 336 -23.38 -35.69 -1.52
C HIS A 336 -22.54 -34.46 -1.95
N GLU A 337 -23.09 -33.65 -2.87
CA GLU A 337 -22.51 -32.43 -3.48
C GLU A 337 -21.89 -31.46 -2.44
N GLU A 338 -22.48 -31.42 -1.24
CA GLU A 338 -22.16 -30.52 -0.12
C GLU A 338 -20.70 -30.57 0.37
N ALA A 339 -20.04 -31.75 0.37
CA ALA A 339 -18.67 -31.89 0.87
C ALA A 339 -17.65 -31.21 -0.04
N LEU A 340 -17.97 -31.14 -1.32
CA LEU A 340 -17.13 -30.50 -2.32
C LEU A 340 -17.29 -28.98 -2.28
N GLU A 341 -18.53 -28.50 -2.14
CA GLU A 341 -18.85 -27.09 -1.90
C GLU A 341 -18.09 -26.52 -0.68
N GLU A 342 -17.98 -27.28 0.42
CA GLU A 342 -17.29 -26.84 1.63
C GLU A 342 -15.79 -26.56 1.38
N GLN A 343 -15.12 -27.41 0.59
CA GLN A 343 -13.70 -27.24 0.29
C GLN A 343 -13.45 -26.03 -0.60
N PHE A 344 -14.33 -25.83 -1.59
CA PHE A 344 -14.27 -24.67 -2.46
C PHE A 344 -14.59 -23.37 -1.72
N GLN A 345 -15.55 -23.40 -0.79
CA GLN A 345 -15.87 -22.25 0.06
C GLN A 345 -14.67 -21.79 0.89
N LYS A 346 -13.87 -22.72 1.44
CA LYS A 346 -12.67 -22.36 2.20
C LYS A 346 -11.62 -21.67 1.31
N ALA A 347 -11.34 -22.21 0.13
CA ALA A 347 -10.40 -21.60 -0.81
C ALA A 347 -10.84 -20.17 -1.20
N ARG A 348 -12.14 -19.96 -1.42
CA ARG A 348 -12.72 -18.64 -1.70
C ARG A 348 -12.60 -17.67 -0.54
N GLU A 349 -12.98 -18.08 0.66
CA GLU A 349 -12.93 -17.20 1.85
C GLU A 349 -11.52 -16.69 2.13
N ILE A 350 -10.51 -17.47 1.77
CA ILE A 350 -9.13 -17.02 1.84
C ILE A 350 -8.85 -16.00 0.73
N ALA A 351 -9.23 -16.29 -0.52
CA ALA A 351 -9.00 -15.40 -1.66
C ALA A 351 -9.67 -14.03 -1.50
N ASP A 352 -10.92 -14.02 -1.02
CA ASP A 352 -11.67 -12.80 -0.76
C ASP A 352 -11.00 -11.93 0.31
N ARG A 353 -10.50 -12.54 1.40
CA ARG A 353 -9.79 -11.81 2.47
C ARG A 353 -8.51 -11.15 1.98
N TRP A 354 -7.77 -11.81 1.09
CA TRP A 354 -6.58 -11.23 0.46
C TRP A 354 -6.93 -10.09 -0.49
N GLU A 355 -7.97 -10.24 -1.30
CA GLU A 355 -8.45 -9.18 -2.18
C GLU A 355 -8.93 -7.95 -1.41
N GLU A 356 -9.69 -8.16 -0.33
CA GLU A 356 -10.14 -7.08 0.56
C GLU A 356 -8.96 -6.39 1.25
N TRP A 357 -7.97 -7.15 1.72
CA TRP A 357 -6.75 -6.59 2.28
C TRP A 357 -6.00 -5.75 1.25
N ARG A 358 -5.78 -6.27 0.05
CA ARG A 358 -5.10 -5.55 -1.05
C ARG A 358 -5.79 -4.24 -1.36
N LYS A 359 -7.13 -4.24 -1.48
CA LYS A 359 -7.92 -3.03 -1.71
C LYS A 359 -7.73 -2.00 -0.59
N ARG A 360 -7.73 -2.44 0.68
CA ARG A 360 -7.51 -1.55 1.82
C ARG A 360 -6.08 -1.00 1.85
N ALA A 361 -5.07 -1.86 1.65
CA ALA A 361 -3.66 -1.48 1.64
C ALA A 361 -3.36 -0.48 0.51
N THR A 362 -3.79 -0.76 -0.72
CA THR A 362 -3.61 0.15 -1.86
C THR A 362 -4.35 1.46 -1.69
N SER A 363 -5.57 1.45 -1.12
CA SER A 363 -6.30 2.69 -0.82
C SER A 363 -5.57 3.53 0.22
N TYR A 364 -5.06 2.91 1.29
CA TYR A 364 -4.25 3.57 2.31
C TYR A 364 -2.99 4.21 1.69
N LEU A 365 -2.25 3.47 0.87
CA LEU A 365 -1.05 4.00 0.21
C LEU A 365 -1.33 5.24 -0.63
N VAL A 366 -2.42 5.24 -1.40
CA VAL A 366 -2.82 6.39 -2.23
C VAL A 366 -3.24 7.58 -1.36
N GLU A 367 -3.98 7.33 -0.29
CA GLU A 367 -4.40 8.36 0.66
C GLU A 367 -3.19 9.01 1.33
N GLU A 368 -2.27 8.21 1.87
CA GLU A 368 -1.03 8.70 2.50
C GLU A 368 -0.14 9.44 1.51
N ASN A 369 0.03 8.94 0.28
CA ASN A 369 0.83 9.60 -0.75
C ASN A 369 0.24 10.98 -1.13
N THR A 370 -1.09 11.09 -1.13
CA THR A 370 -1.81 12.35 -1.38
C THR A 370 -1.70 13.30 -0.17
N GLY A 371 -1.81 12.75 1.04
CA GLY A 371 -1.59 13.48 2.30
C GLY A 371 -0.18 14.06 2.38
N GLY A 372 0.84 13.24 2.07
CA GLY A 372 2.24 13.66 2.00
C GLY A 372 2.47 14.79 0.99
N SER A 373 1.87 14.74 -0.21
CA SER A 373 1.92 15.87 -1.15
C SER A 373 1.33 17.16 -0.57
N SER A 374 0.25 17.04 0.20
CA SER A 374 -0.39 18.19 0.83
C SER A 374 0.50 18.80 1.92
N LEU A 375 1.10 17.95 2.77
CA LEU A 375 2.06 18.38 3.79
C LEU A 375 3.30 19.07 3.20
N ILE A 376 3.86 18.52 2.11
CA ILE A 376 5.00 19.14 1.42
C ILE A 376 4.61 20.50 0.83
N ALA A 377 3.40 20.62 0.26
CA ALA A 377 2.90 21.90 -0.27
C ALA A 377 2.67 22.94 0.85
N GLU A 378 2.12 22.52 1.99
CA GLU A 378 1.95 23.38 3.18
C GLU A 378 3.30 23.84 3.73
N TYR A 379 4.31 22.97 3.75
CA TYR A 379 5.67 23.34 4.13
C TYR A 379 6.29 24.39 3.20
N LEU A 380 6.10 24.24 1.88
CA LEU A 380 6.56 25.22 0.89
C LEU A 380 5.89 26.58 1.11
N ASP A 381 4.57 26.61 1.33
CA ASP A 381 3.82 27.84 1.63
C ASP A 381 4.32 28.50 2.92
N GLN A 382 4.48 27.72 3.98
CA GLN A 382 4.93 28.23 5.28
C GLN A 382 6.36 28.78 5.20
N MET A 383 7.30 28.03 4.64
CA MET A 383 8.73 28.43 4.62
C MET A 383 9.04 29.48 3.56
N GLY A 384 8.43 29.36 2.38
CA GLY A 384 8.64 30.30 1.28
C GLY A 384 7.83 31.57 1.46
N ASP A 385 6.51 31.45 1.42
CA ASP A 385 5.61 32.59 1.30
C ASP A 385 5.34 33.27 2.65
N GLN A 386 5.33 32.53 3.76
CA GLN A 386 5.05 33.12 5.07
C GLN A 386 6.33 33.50 5.83
N THR A 387 7.39 32.70 5.72
CA THR A 387 8.62 32.90 6.52
C THR A 387 9.64 33.75 5.74
N ALA A 388 10.07 33.30 4.56
CA ALA A 388 11.09 34.03 3.80
C ALA A 388 10.60 35.39 3.29
N GLN A 389 9.34 35.50 2.89
CA GLN A 389 8.76 36.76 2.42
C GLN A 389 8.60 37.78 3.55
N VAL A 390 8.16 37.38 4.75
CA VAL A 390 8.05 38.28 5.91
C VAL A 390 9.43 38.81 6.30
N ALA A 391 10.45 37.95 6.34
CA ALA A 391 11.83 38.37 6.60
C ALA A 391 12.30 39.39 5.55
N TYR A 392 12.01 39.14 4.27
CA TYR A 392 12.35 40.05 3.18
C TYR A 392 11.68 41.41 3.36
N ASP A 393 10.37 41.45 3.59
CA ASP A 393 9.61 42.70 3.73
C ASP A 393 10.10 43.49 4.95
N ASN A 394 10.32 42.81 6.09
CA ASN A 394 10.83 43.44 7.31
C ASN A 394 12.21 44.08 7.12
N ILE A 395 13.12 43.39 6.42
CA ILE A 395 14.45 43.91 6.11
C ILE A 395 14.35 45.10 5.15
N ASP A 396 13.50 45.02 4.12
CA ASP A 396 13.28 46.09 3.13
C ASP A 396 12.76 47.36 3.82
N PHE A 397 11.73 47.25 4.66
CA PHE A 397 11.20 48.36 5.45
C PHE A 397 12.24 48.96 6.41
N ALA A 398 13.09 48.13 7.02
CA ALA A 398 14.15 48.62 7.89
C ALA A 398 15.21 49.41 7.11
N ILE A 399 15.59 48.96 5.91
CA ILE A 399 16.52 49.67 5.03
C ILE A 399 15.92 51.02 4.59
N ASP A 400 14.65 51.03 4.19
CA ASP A 400 13.92 52.23 3.79
C ASP A 400 13.84 53.24 4.95
N TYR A 401 13.50 52.79 6.16
CA TYR A 401 13.48 53.67 7.35
C TYR A 401 14.85 54.29 7.63
N LEU A 402 15.92 53.51 7.54
CA LEU A 402 17.29 54.01 7.74
C LEU A 402 17.68 55.04 6.67
N TYR A 403 17.21 54.87 5.43
CA TYR A 403 17.41 55.84 4.37
C TYR A 403 16.61 57.13 4.62
N GLU A 404 15.32 57.03 4.93
CA GLU A 404 14.44 58.17 5.20
C GLU A 404 14.92 59.01 6.39
N THR A 405 15.48 58.37 7.41
CA THR A 405 16.06 59.02 8.59
C THR A 405 17.51 59.46 8.39
N SER A 406 18.04 59.39 7.16
CA SER A 406 19.41 59.80 6.79
C SER A 406 20.51 59.06 7.56
N LYS A 407 20.24 57.83 8.01
CA LYS A 407 21.23 56.93 8.61
C LYS A 407 22.09 56.26 7.54
N ILE A 408 21.56 56.01 6.35
CA ILE A 408 22.33 55.48 5.22
C ILE A 408 22.12 56.36 3.99
N GLU A 409 23.14 56.46 3.15
CA GLU A 409 23.06 57.18 1.87
C GLU A 409 22.32 56.37 0.80
N SER A 410 21.80 57.06 -0.23
CA SER A 410 20.99 56.44 -1.29
C SER A 410 21.70 55.29 -2.00
N ALA A 411 23.01 55.40 -2.26
CA ALA A 411 23.78 54.32 -2.88
C ALA A 411 23.86 53.07 -1.98
N VAL A 412 23.99 53.27 -0.67
CA VAL A 412 24.03 52.17 0.32
C VAL A 412 22.66 51.50 0.44
N SER A 413 21.58 52.28 0.51
CA SER A 413 20.21 51.76 0.49
C SER A 413 19.93 50.92 -0.76
N SER A 414 20.34 51.42 -1.94
CA SER A 414 20.19 50.66 -3.20
C SER A 414 20.99 49.36 -3.19
N ASP A 415 22.23 49.37 -2.69
CA ASP A 415 23.05 48.15 -2.55
C ASP A 415 22.37 47.13 -1.62
N PHE A 416 21.77 47.60 -0.52
CA PHE A 416 21.13 46.75 0.48
C PHE A 416 19.82 46.14 0.00
N ASN A 417 18.96 46.92 -0.69
CA ASN A 417 17.71 46.40 -1.26
C ASN A 417 17.99 45.37 -2.38
N SER A 418 19.01 45.62 -3.21
CA SER A 418 19.46 44.64 -4.21
C SER A 418 19.94 43.35 -3.54
N TRP A 419 20.72 43.47 -2.47
CA TRP A 419 21.19 42.31 -1.72
C TRP A 419 20.05 41.55 -1.03
N ASN A 420 19.05 42.23 -0.48
CA ASN A 420 17.89 41.60 0.15
C ASN A 420 17.07 40.79 -0.86
N THR A 421 16.91 41.33 -2.08
CA THR A 421 16.30 40.63 -3.22
C THR A 421 17.09 39.36 -3.58
N ASP A 422 18.40 39.46 -3.72
CA ASP A 422 19.25 38.29 -4.02
C ASP A 422 19.22 37.24 -2.90
N ARG A 423 19.09 37.69 -1.64
CA ARG A 423 19.00 36.80 -0.49
C ARG A 423 17.69 36.02 -0.48
N VAL A 424 16.54 36.67 -0.66
CA VAL A 424 15.25 35.96 -0.64
C VAL A 424 15.17 34.95 -1.78
N VAL A 425 15.66 35.29 -2.99
CA VAL A 425 15.72 34.34 -4.11
C VAL A 425 16.57 33.12 -3.74
N ARG A 426 17.73 33.32 -3.11
CA ARG A 426 18.58 32.20 -2.67
C ARG A 426 17.88 31.32 -1.64
N ILE A 427 17.17 31.91 -0.68
CA ILE A 427 16.41 31.17 0.33
C ILE A 427 15.31 30.33 -0.33
N LEU A 428 14.56 30.94 -1.26
CA LEU A 428 13.54 30.23 -2.02
C LEU A 428 14.13 29.10 -2.87
N ASP A 429 15.30 29.28 -3.49
CA ASP A 429 15.98 28.22 -4.23
C ASP A 429 16.36 27.04 -3.31
N ILE A 430 16.84 27.31 -2.09
CA ILE A 430 17.15 26.29 -1.08
C ILE A 430 15.88 25.52 -0.67
N ILE A 431 14.80 26.25 -0.33
CA ILE A 431 13.52 25.64 0.07
C ILE A 431 12.96 24.78 -1.07
N ASN A 432 12.97 25.28 -2.31
CA ASN A 432 12.48 24.53 -3.47
C ASN A 432 13.32 23.27 -3.74
N ALA A 433 14.65 23.34 -3.58
CA ALA A 433 15.50 22.17 -3.72
C ALA A 433 15.16 21.08 -2.69
N GLU A 434 14.94 21.47 -1.43
CA GLU A 434 14.53 20.54 -0.39
C GLU A 434 13.12 19.97 -0.62
N VAL A 435 12.18 20.80 -1.04
CA VAL A 435 10.82 20.37 -1.41
C VAL A 435 10.84 19.34 -2.53
N ASN A 436 11.67 19.52 -3.55
CA ASN A 436 11.85 18.52 -4.61
C ASN A 436 12.40 17.21 -4.06
N HIS A 437 13.40 17.26 -3.18
CA HIS A 437 13.96 16.08 -2.54
C HIS A 437 12.93 15.33 -1.68
N LEU A 438 12.04 16.05 -0.98
CA LEU A 438 10.92 15.45 -0.24
C LEU A 438 9.93 14.74 -1.18
N TYR A 439 9.59 15.34 -2.33
CA TYR A 439 8.74 14.69 -3.33
C TYR A 439 9.39 13.43 -3.91
N GLU A 440 10.68 13.47 -4.26
CA GLU A 440 11.42 12.30 -4.77
C GLU A 440 11.43 11.17 -3.74
N THR A 441 11.81 11.47 -2.50
CA THR A 441 11.80 10.50 -1.39
C THR A 441 10.41 9.89 -1.21
N LYS A 442 9.36 10.68 -1.44
CA LYS A 442 7.98 10.24 -1.38
C LYS A 442 7.55 9.29 -2.45
N GLU A 443 7.86 9.63 -3.68
CA GLU A 443 7.57 8.74 -4.80
C GLU A 443 8.32 7.42 -4.65
N ASP A 444 9.61 7.45 -4.27
CA ASP A 444 10.40 6.25 -4.03
C ASP A 444 9.84 5.36 -2.90
N THR A 445 9.40 5.97 -1.80
CA THR A 445 8.81 5.24 -0.66
C THR A 445 7.45 4.66 -1.03
N PHE A 446 6.62 5.41 -1.77
CA PHE A 446 5.34 4.92 -2.27
C PHE A 446 5.53 3.75 -3.24
N ASP A 447 6.41 3.89 -4.23
CA ASP A 447 6.64 2.87 -5.26
C ASP A 447 7.19 1.57 -4.65
N SER A 448 8.19 1.67 -3.77
CA SER A 448 8.75 0.49 -3.09
C SER A 448 7.70 -0.22 -2.22
N THR A 449 6.90 0.52 -1.47
CA THR A 449 5.85 -0.05 -0.61
C THR A 449 4.68 -0.61 -1.43
N TRP A 450 4.32 0.05 -2.53
CA TRP A 450 3.33 -0.43 -3.48
C TRP A 450 3.74 -1.78 -4.07
N GLU A 451 4.98 -1.90 -4.55
CA GLU A 451 5.53 -3.17 -5.03
C GLU A 451 5.55 -4.24 -3.94
N GLU A 452 5.84 -3.91 -2.69
CA GLU A 452 5.74 -4.88 -1.58
C GLU A 452 4.30 -5.35 -1.33
N VAL A 453 3.33 -4.44 -1.35
CA VAL A 453 1.90 -4.80 -1.23
C VAL A 453 1.51 -5.69 -2.39
N TYR A 454 1.90 -5.36 -3.62
CA TYR A 454 1.62 -6.16 -4.82
C TYR A 454 2.29 -7.54 -4.79
N LYS A 455 3.56 -7.60 -4.36
CA LYS A 455 4.31 -8.85 -4.18
C LYS A 455 3.74 -9.71 -3.06
N LYS A 456 3.18 -9.13 -2.01
CA LYS A 456 2.45 -9.89 -0.97
C LYS A 456 1.07 -10.29 -1.45
N ALA A 457 0.42 -9.45 -2.24
CA ALA A 457 -0.97 -9.60 -2.59
C ALA A 457 -1.25 -10.45 -3.81
N GLY A 458 -0.36 -10.52 -4.80
CA GLY A 458 -0.93 -10.91 -6.08
C GLY A 458 -0.13 -10.91 -7.35
N GLU A 459 0.56 -9.82 -7.61
CA GLU A 459 0.37 -9.25 -8.94
C GLU A 459 1.70 -8.91 -9.61
N ARG A 460 1.85 -9.02 -10.93
CA ARG A 460 0.82 -9.12 -11.98
C ARG A 460 1.43 -9.64 -13.29
#